data_AF-A0A7K3S883-F1
#
_entry.id   AF-A0A7K3S883-F1
#
_cell.length_a   1.000
_cell.length_b   1.000
_cell.length_c   1.000
_cell.angle_alpha   90.00
_cell.angle_beta   90.00
_cell.angle_gamma   90.00
#
_symmetry.space_group_name_H-M   'P 1'
#
loop_
_entity.id
_entity.type
_entity.pdbx_description
1 polymer ?
#
loop_
_entity_poly.entity_id
_entity_poly.type
_entity_poly.pdbx_seq_one_letter_code
_entity_poly.pdbx_strand_id
1 'polypeptide(L)'
;RGAHQPVVLGLTARSAGLGPEDAAHCVAYETVSGPATAVVRLLSLDPFHATAVLARLAPELDRIAQQAAEAARQGIDALPAASAPLLDITAEAHAAWPVRLFAS
;
A
#
# COMPACT_ATOMS: atom_id res chain seq x y z
N ARG A 1 0.53 -14.49 12.25
CA ARG A 1 0.24 -15.76 11.54
C ARG A 1 -1.18 -15.67 11.01
N GLY A 2 -1.35 -15.75 9.69
CA GLY A 2 -2.61 -15.53 8.98
C GLY A 2 -2.32 -15.41 7.49
N ALA A 3 -3.37 -15.44 6.65
CA ALA A 3 -3.20 -15.17 5.23
C ALA A 3 -2.69 -13.74 5.02
N HIS A 4 -1.77 -13.55 4.06
CA HIS A 4 -1.24 -12.23 3.74
C HIS A 4 -2.34 -11.36 3.15
N GLN A 5 -2.43 -10.10 3.59
CA GLN A 5 -3.48 -9.15 3.17
C GLN A 5 -3.67 -9.09 1.65
N PRO A 6 -2.62 -9.06 0.80
CA PRO A 6 -2.81 -9.00 -0.65
C PRO A 6 -3.52 -10.24 -1.23
N VAL A 7 -3.27 -11.43 -0.66
CA VAL A 7 -3.91 -12.68 -1.08
C VAL A 7 -5.40 -12.65 -0.73
N VAL A 8 -5.72 -12.23 0.49
CA VAL A 8 -7.11 -12.13 0.95
C VAL A 8 -7.86 -11.08 0.14
N LEU A 9 -7.27 -9.90 -0.09
CA LEU A 9 -7.88 -8.84 -0.87
C LEU A 9 -8.21 -9.30 -2.30
N GLY A 10 -7.26 -9.96 -2.98
CA GLY A 10 -7.49 -10.47 -4.33
C GLY A 10 -8.64 -11.49 -4.38
N LEU A 11 -8.70 -12.40 -3.38
CA LEU A 11 -9.81 -13.35 -3.26
C LEU A 11 -11.15 -12.63 -3.01
N THR A 12 -11.17 -11.66 -2.10
CA THR A 12 -12.38 -10.86 -1.79
C THR A 12 -12.88 -10.11 -3.02
N ALA A 13 -11.99 -9.43 -3.75
CA ALA A 13 -12.34 -8.72 -4.98
C ALA A 13 -12.95 -9.68 -6.01
N ARG A 14 -12.32 -10.85 -6.22
CA ARG A 14 -12.83 -11.86 -7.13
C ARG A 14 -14.20 -12.39 -6.71
N SER A 15 -14.42 -12.67 -5.42
CA SER A 15 -15.71 -13.11 -4.88
C SER A 15 -16.80 -12.04 -5.02
N ALA A 16 -16.43 -10.76 -5.06
CA ALA A 16 -17.34 -9.64 -5.30
C ALA A 16 -17.58 -9.36 -6.81
N GLY A 17 -17.00 -10.14 -7.72
CA GLY A 17 -17.13 -9.93 -9.16
C GLY A 17 -16.24 -8.81 -9.71
N LEU A 18 -15.27 -8.33 -8.94
CA LEU A 18 -14.32 -7.29 -9.34
C LEU A 18 -13.11 -7.85 -10.08
N GLY A 19 -12.44 -6.98 -10.84
CA GLY A 19 -11.23 -7.29 -11.61
C GLY A 19 -9.92 -6.98 -10.86
N PRO A 20 -8.77 -7.37 -11.44
CA PRO A 20 -7.46 -7.05 -10.87
C PRO A 20 -7.19 -5.55 -10.70
N GLU A 21 -7.68 -4.71 -11.61
CA GLU A 21 -7.50 -3.26 -11.55
C GLU A 21 -8.27 -2.64 -10.38
N ASP A 22 -9.51 -3.08 -10.13
CA ASP A 22 -10.29 -2.67 -8.95
C ASP A 22 -9.55 -3.00 -7.64
N ALA A 23 -9.05 -4.24 -7.53
CA ALA A 23 -8.28 -4.68 -6.37
C ALA A 23 -6.99 -3.87 -6.21
N ALA A 24 -6.32 -3.55 -7.32
CA ALA A 24 -5.09 -2.77 -7.32
C ALA A 24 -5.33 -1.32 -6.89
N HIS A 25 -6.41 -0.68 -7.33
CA HIS A 25 -6.80 0.65 -6.86
C HIS A 25 -7.11 0.67 -5.36
N CYS A 26 -7.85 -0.33 -4.86
CA CYS A 26 -8.14 -0.45 -3.43
C CYS A 26 -6.86 -0.50 -2.58
N VAL A 27 -5.93 -1.40 -2.92
CA VAL A 27 -4.69 -1.54 -2.14
C VAL A 27 -3.76 -0.34 -2.31
N ALA A 28 -3.69 0.26 -3.50
CA ALA A 28 -2.88 1.44 -3.76
C ALA A 28 -3.35 2.62 -2.91
N TYR A 29 -4.66 2.86 -2.84
CA TYR A 29 -5.24 3.91 -2.02
C TYR A 29 -5.03 3.68 -0.52
N GLU A 30 -5.26 2.48 -0.02
CA GLU A 30 -4.99 2.09 1.38
C GLU A 30 -3.52 2.34 1.76
N THR A 31 -2.59 1.94 0.88
CA THR A 31 -1.14 2.04 1.09
C THR A 31 -0.67 3.47 1.34
N VAL A 32 -1.25 4.46 0.64
CA VAL A 32 -0.87 5.88 0.81
C VAL A 32 -1.67 6.60 1.89
N SER A 33 -2.89 6.15 2.16
CA SER A 33 -3.80 6.81 3.12
C SER A 33 -3.35 6.63 4.56
N GLY A 34 -2.77 5.46 4.90
CA GLY A 34 -2.20 5.19 6.21
C GLY A 34 -1.10 6.19 6.61
N PRO A 35 0.00 6.29 5.83
CA PRO A 35 1.06 7.27 6.06
C PRO A 35 0.58 8.73 6.06
N ALA A 36 -0.32 9.10 5.14
CA ALA A 36 -0.89 10.45 5.10
C ALA A 36 -1.64 10.80 6.40
N THR A 37 -2.39 9.85 6.96
CA THR A 37 -3.06 10.01 8.26
C THR A 37 -2.05 10.05 9.42
N ALA A 38 -1.00 9.23 9.35
CA ALA A 38 0.02 9.14 10.38
C ALA A 38 0.81 10.45 10.54
N VAL A 39 1.21 11.11 9.45
CA VAL A 39 1.99 12.36 9.54
C VAL A 39 1.19 13.50 10.18
N VAL A 40 -0.13 13.55 9.98
CA VAL A 40 -1.01 14.53 10.66
C VAL A 40 -1.03 14.27 12.16
N ARG A 41 -1.14 13.01 12.58
CA ARG A 41 -1.27 12.65 14.00
C ARG A 41 0.06 12.65 14.77
N LEU A 42 1.16 12.30 14.12
CA LEU A 42 2.46 12.12 14.76
C LEU A 42 3.35 13.35 14.66
N LEU A 43 3.23 14.09 13.56
CA LEU A 43 4.09 15.26 13.26
C LEU A 43 3.30 16.57 13.25
N SER A 44 1.98 16.51 13.53
CA SER A 44 1.09 17.68 13.54
C SER A 44 1.10 18.47 12.22
N LEU A 45 1.26 17.77 11.09
CA LEU A 45 1.19 18.40 9.78
C LEU A 45 -0.25 18.82 9.43
N ASP A 46 -0.36 19.81 8.55
CA ASP A 46 -1.65 20.31 8.05
C ASP A 46 -2.40 19.20 7.26
N PRO A 47 -3.62 18.80 7.68
CA PRO A 47 -4.42 17.79 6.97
C PRO A 47 -4.78 18.18 5.53
N PHE A 48 -4.89 19.48 5.21
CA PHE A 48 -5.13 19.94 3.84
C PHE A 48 -3.91 19.70 2.96
N HIS A 49 -2.70 19.91 3.50
CA HIS A 49 -1.47 19.59 2.78
C HIS A 49 -1.30 18.08 2.56
N ALA A 50 -1.59 17.26 3.57
CA ALA A 50 -1.57 15.80 3.42
C ALA A 50 -2.54 15.32 2.34
N THR A 51 -3.76 15.87 2.33
CA THR A 51 -4.76 15.59 1.29
C THR A 51 -4.30 16.05 -0.10
N ALA A 52 -3.67 17.21 -0.20
CA ALA A 52 -3.12 17.71 -1.45
C ALA A 52 -1.98 16.82 -1.99
N VAL A 53 -1.17 16.22 -1.13
CA VAL A 53 -0.17 15.21 -1.53
C VAL A 53 -0.86 13.98 -2.11
N LEU A 54 -1.88 13.44 -1.45
CA LEU A 54 -2.64 12.29 -1.96
C LEU A 54 -3.25 12.57 -3.33
N ALA A 55 -3.86 13.74 -3.52
CA ALA A 55 -4.41 14.15 -4.81
C ALA A 55 -3.35 14.21 -5.92
N ARG A 56 -2.14 14.69 -5.60
CA ARG A 56 -1.01 14.71 -6.55
C ARG A 56 -0.46 13.31 -6.86
N LEU A 57 -0.59 12.35 -5.96
CA LEU A 57 -0.18 10.97 -6.18
C LEU A 57 -1.14 10.18 -7.07
N ALA A 58 -2.38 10.64 -7.26
CA ALA A 58 -3.40 9.87 -7.98
C ALA A 58 -2.95 9.33 -9.36
N PRO A 59 -2.31 10.14 -10.24
CA PRO A 59 -1.82 9.63 -11.53
C PRO A 59 -0.72 8.56 -11.43
N GLU A 60 0.08 8.57 -10.36
CA GLU A 60 1.06 7.52 -10.09
C GLU A 60 0.36 6.23 -9.63
N LEU A 61 -0.63 6.35 -8.75
CA LEU A 61 -1.41 5.21 -8.27
C LEU A 61 -2.17 4.53 -9.41
N ASP A 62 -2.71 5.30 -10.36
CA ASP A 62 -3.37 4.76 -11.56
C ASP A 62 -2.39 3.92 -12.39
N ARG A 63 -1.16 4.41 -12.58
CA ARG A 63 -0.13 3.65 -13.29
C ARG A 63 0.30 2.38 -12.56
N ILE A 64 0.48 2.46 -11.24
CA ILE A 64 0.80 1.28 -10.42
C ILE A 64 -0.34 0.25 -10.50
N ALA A 65 -1.60 0.70 -10.46
CA ALA A 65 -2.75 -0.18 -10.56
C ALA A 65 -2.80 -0.90 -11.92
N GLN A 66 -2.55 -0.18 -13.02
CA GLN A 66 -2.45 -0.76 -14.36
C GLN A 66 -1.32 -1.79 -14.48
N GLN A 67 -0.13 -1.48 -13.95
CA GLN A 67 1.02 -2.39 -13.96
C GLN A 67 0.73 -3.67 -13.15
N ALA A 68 0.15 -3.52 -11.96
CA ALA A 68 -0.22 -4.67 -11.12
C ALA A 68 -1.29 -5.54 -11.80
N ALA A 69 -2.30 -4.92 -12.42
CA ALA A 69 -3.34 -5.64 -13.15
C ALA A 69 -2.78 -6.40 -14.36
N GLU A 70 -1.80 -5.83 -15.08
CA GLU A 70 -1.13 -6.50 -16.19
C GLU A 70 -0.29 -7.69 -15.71
N ALA A 71 0.53 -7.50 -14.68
CA ALA A 71 1.30 -8.59 -14.07
C ALA A 71 0.39 -9.75 -13.63
N ALA A 72 -0.75 -9.44 -12.99
CA ALA A 72 -1.71 -10.44 -12.56
C ALA A 72 -2.31 -11.25 -13.72
N ARG A 73 -2.44 -10.67 -14.93
CA ARG A 73 -2.90 -11.38 -16.13
C ARG A 73 -1.84 -12.32 -16.71
N GLN A 74 -0.56 -12.02 -16.50
CA GLN A 74 0.56 -12.81 -17.00
C GLN A 74 0.93 -14.01 -16.10
N GLY A 75 0.33 -14.09 -14.92
CA GLY A 75 0.51 -15.20 -13.98
C GLY A 75 1.46 -14.86 -12.83
N ILE A 76 1.60 -15.80 -11.89
CA ILE A 76 2.31 -15.55 -10.62
C ILE A 76 3.78 -15.18 -10.79
N ASP A 77 4.44 -15.70 -11.83
CA ASP A 77 5.86 -15.46 -12.10
C ASP A 77 6.12 -14.03 -12.62
N ALA A 78 5.07 -13.33 -13.07
CA ALA A 78 5.15 -11.95 -13.52
C ALA A 78 4.87 -10.94 -12.39
N LEU A 79 4.46 -11.40 -11.20
CA LEU A 79 4.15 -10.50 -10.08
C LEU A 79 5.42 -9.79 -9.61
N PRO A 80 5.36 -8.48 -9.34
CA PRO A 80 6.53 -7.72 -8.92
C PRO A 80 7.00 -8.18 -7.54
N ALA A 81 8.28 -8.55 -7.45
CA ALA A 81 8.99 -8.90 -6.22
C ALA A 81 10.19 -7.95 -5.99
N ALA A 82 9.96 -6.65 -6.18
CA ALA A 82 11.01 -5.65 -5.99
C ALA A 82 11.46 -5.59 -4.53
N SER A 83 12.77 -5.54 -4.31
CA SER A 83 13.34 -5.27 -2.99
C SER A 83 13.07 -3.82 -2.57
N ALA A 84 12.87 -3.58 -1.28
CA ALA A 84 12.78 -2.23 -0.72
C ALA A 84 13.76 -2.04 0.45
N PRO A 85 15.09 -2.00 0.18
CA PRO A 85 16.10 -2.09 1.24
C PRO A 85 15.96 -1.02 2.33
N LEU A 86 15.57 0.20 1.96
CA LEU A 86 15.34 1.27 2.93
C LEU A 86 14.16 0.96 3.84
N LEU A 87 13.06 0.42 3.30
CA LEU A 87 11.90 0.02 4.11
C LEU A 87 12.29 -1.12 5.05
N ASP A 88 13.02 -2.12 4.56
CA ASP A 88 13.49 -3.26 5.35
C ASP A 88 14.35 -2.80 6.54
N ILE A 89 15.32 -1.90 6.29
CA ILE A 89 16.17 -1.34 7.35
C ILE A 89 15.35 -0.53 8.35
N THR A 90 14.42 0.31 7.88
CA THR A 90 13.59 1.11 8.79
C THR A 90 12.60 0.26 9.60
N ALA A 91 12.15 -0.87 9.07
CA ALA A 91 11.30 -1.81 9.79
C ALA A 91 12.07 -2.47 10.95
N GLU A 92 13.31 -2.90 10.72
CA GLU A 92 14.18 -3.42 11.78
C GLU A 92 14.50 -2.36 12.84
N ALA A 93 14.79 -1.13 12.40
CA ALA A 93 15.01 -0.01 13.32
C ALA A 93 13.75 0.29 14.15
N HIS A 94 12.55 0.25 13.55
CA HIS A 94 11.30 0.42 14.26
C HIS A 94 11.09 -0.73 15.25
N ALA A 95 11.30 -1.99 14.87
CA ALA A 95 11.17 -3.15 15.76
C ALA A 95 12.06 -3.07 17.01
N ALA A 96 13.26 -2.50 16.87
CA ALA A 96 14.20 -2.26 17.96
C ALA A 96 13.86 -1.02 18.83
N TRP A 97 12.90 -0.17 18.41
CA TRP A 97 12.56 1.07 19.12
C TRP A 97 11.84 0.76 20.46
N PRO A 98 12.32 1.26 21.62
CA PRO A 98 11.75 0.95 22.93
C PRO A 98 10.28 1.36 23.16
N VAL A 99 9.88 2.50 22.60
CA VAL A 99 8.51 3.04 22.66
C VAL A 99 7.96 3.14 21.25
N ARG A 100 6.95 2.33 20.94
CA ARG A 100 6.28 2.31 19.63
C ARG A 100 4.81 2.65 19.76
N LEU A 101 4.33 3.48 18.84
CA LEU A 101 2.92 3.82 18.72
C LEU A 101 2.18 2.93 17.70
N PHE A 102 2.94 2.20 16.87
CA PHE A 102 2.44 1.25 15.87
C PHE A 102 3.07 -0.13 16.05
N ALA A 103 2.37 -1.15 15.58
CA ALA A 103 2.87 -2.52 15.63
C ALA A 103 4.00 -2.78 14.62
N SER A 104 4.07 -1.97 13.56
CA SER A 104 5.03 -2.02 12.45
C SER A 104 5.22 -0.64 11.85
#